data_AF-A0A3A8IP43-F1
#
_entry.id   AF-A0A3A8IP43-F1
#
_cell.length_a   1.000
_cell.length_b   1.000
_cell.length_c   1.000
_cell.angle_alpha   90.00
_cell.angle_beta   90.00
_cell.angle_gamma   90.00
#
_symmetry.space_group_name_H-M   'P 1'
#
loop_
_entity.id
_entity.type
_entity.pdbx_description
1 polymer ?
#
loop_
_entity_poly.entity_id
_entity_poly.type
_entity_poly.pdbx_seq_one_letter_code
_entity_poly.pdbx_strand_id
1 'polypeptide(L)'
;AVAGVGVDALTPTVDLRARLEVRLQRGGFRQGAFGPDYELARFQVAGPASVPLAEASFPEGYSGYGEVILSWDAVRLRSMRQRHLFLSLGVEAFSWGRVDVDGRVEAQLFHRDFSLSVGGLAMGAGQPGARYLVSGEARW
;
A
#
# COMPACT_ATOMS: atom_id res chain seq x y z
N ALA A 1 -21.17 3.80 -0.67
CA ALA A 1 -21.18 4.43 -2.01
C ALA A 1 -19.76 4.86 -2.32
N VAL A 2 -19.28 4.69 -3.55
CA VAL A 2 -17.90 5.02 -3.94
C VAL A 2 -17.95 5.82 -5.22
N ALA A 3 -17.16 6.89 -5.29
CA ALA A 3 -16.89 7.63 -6.51
C ALA A 3 -15.37 7.74 -6.64
N GLY A 4 -14.81 7.49 -7.82
CA GLY A 4 -13.37 7.53 -7.99
C GLY A 4 -12.94 7.84 -9.41
N VAL A 5 -11.68 8.26 -9.53
CA VAL A 5 -10.99 8.54 -10.77
C VAL A 5 -9.70 7.73 -10.79
N GLY A 6 -9.35 7.20 -11.96
CA GLY A 6 -8.10 6.52 -12.19
C GLY A 6 -7.38 7.15 -13.38
N VAL A 7 -6.06 7.16 -13.33
CA VAL A 7 -5.20 7.52 -14.45
C VAL A 7 -4.15 6.43 -14.63
N ASP A 8 -3.94 6.03 -15.87
CA ASP A 8 -2.87 5.14 -16.28
C ASP A 8 -1.98 5.85 -17.29
N ALA A 9 -0.68 5.60 -17.21
CA ALA A 9 0.31 6.07 -18.16
C ALA A 9 1.30 4.95 -18.46
N LEU A 10 1.33 4.54 -19.72
CA LEU A 10 2.21 3.49 -20.21
C LEU A 10 3.18 4.06 -21.24
N THR A 11 4.46 3.86 -20.97
CA THR A 11 5.58 4.16 -21.87
C THR A 11 6.48 2.93 -21.95
N PRO A 12 7.42 2.85 -22.91
CA PRO A 12 8.34 1.70 -23.00
C PRO A 12 9.18 1.46 -21.74
N THR A 13 9.33 2.48 -20.89
CA THR A 13 10.14 2.42 -19.65
C THR A 13 9.30 2.53 -18.39
N VAL A 14 8.05 2.99 -18.45
CA VAL A 14 7.25 3.30 -17.26
C VAL A 14 5.82 2.78 -17.43
N ASP A 15 5.33 2.00 -16.46
CA ASP A 15 3.92 1.71 -16.23
C ASP A 15 3.52 2.39 -14.91
N LEU A 16 2.70 3.44 -14.99
CA LEU A 16 2.15 4.15 -13.85
C LEU A 16 0.64 3.94 -13.84
N ARG A 17 0.12 3.60 -12.66
CA ARG A 17 -1.32 3.59 -12.37
C ARG A 17 -1.54 4.35 -11.10
N ALA A 18 -2.43 5.33 -11.14
CA ALA A 18 -2.86 6.05 -9.97
C ALA A 18 -4.39 6.04 -9.88
N ARG A 19 -4.90 5.95 -8.67
CA ARG A 19 -6.34 5.88 -8.40
C ARG A 19 -6.66 6.71 -7.19
N LEU A 20 -7.76 7.44 -7.26
CA LEU A 20 -8.29 8.24 -6.16
C LEU A 20 -9.77 7.95 -6.03
N GLU A 21 -10.21 7.56 -4.84
CA GLU A 21 -11.59 7.20 -4.53
C GLU A 21 -12.07 7.93 -3.28
N VAL A 22 -13.32 8.39 -3.30
CA VAL A 22 -14.07 8.84 -2.13
C VAL A 22 -15.11 7.78 -1.80
N ARG A 23 -15.08 7.28 -0.57
CA ARG A 23 -15.89 6.16 -0.10
C ARG A 23 -16.75 6.60 1.08
N LEU A 24 -18.03 6.27 1.04
CA LEU A 24 -18.94 6.43 2.16
C LEU A 24 -18.88 5.18 3.03
N GLN A 25 -18.54 5.35 4.31
CA GLN A 25 -18.50 4.29 5.30
C GLN A 25 -19.75 4.31 6.19
N ARG A 26 -20.48 3.19 6.19
CA ARG A 26 -21.72 2.99 6.97
C ARG A 26 -21.60 1.83 7.97
N GLY A 27 -20.43 1.70 8.57
CA GLY A 27 -20.12 0.64 9.54
C GLY A 27 -19.84 -0.73 8.91
N GLY A 28 -19.05 -1.53 9.63
CA GLY A 28 -18.90 -2.98 9.42
C GLY A 28 -18.02 -3.47 8.26
N PHE A 29 -17.86 -2.75 7.14
CA PHE A 29 -17.13 -3.29 5.98
C PHE A 29 -16.25 -2.26 5.25
N ARG A 30 -14.95 -2.54 5.16
CA ARG A 30 -13.97 -1.75 4.36
C ARG A 30 -14.09 -2.14 2.89
N GLN A 31 -14.49 -1.20 2.04
CA GLN A 31 -14.44 -1.36 0.59
C GLN A 31 -13.03 -1.01 0.09
N GLY A 32 -12.28 -1.95 -0.48
CA GLY A 32 -11.17 -1.63 -1.37
C GLY A 32 -9.73 -1.63 -0.81
N ALA A 33 -9.45 -2.36 0.28
CA ALA A 33 -8.08 -2.76 0.59
C ALA A 33 -7.92 -4.25 0.28
N PHE A 34 -7.21 -4.58 -0.79
CA PHE A 34 -6.96 -5.95 -1.22
C PHE A 34 -5.48 -6.07 -1.55
N GLY A 35 -4.81 -7.00 -0.87
CA GLY A 35 -3.40 -7.29 -1.06
C GLY A 35 -2.92 -8.28 -0.02
N PRO A 36 -1.94 -9.15 -0.34
CA PRO A 36 -1.42 -10.15 0.60
C PRO A 36 -0.86 -9.50 1.88
N ASP A 37 -0.26 -8.32 1.78
CA ASP A 37 0.30 -7.59 2.93
C ASP A 37 -0.78 -6.97 3.83
N TYR A 38 -1.92 -6.54 3.25
CA TYR A 38 -3.10 -6.12 4.02
C TYR A 38 -3.75 -7.29 4.76
N GLU A 39 -3.89 -8.45 4.10
CA GLU A 39 -4.38 -9.68 4.75
C GLU A 39 -3.42 -10.14 5.87
N LEU A 40 -2.10 -10.00 5.68
CA LEU A 40 -1.14 -10.28 6.74
C LEU A 40 -1.25 -9.28 7.89
N ALA A 41 -1.44 -7.99 7.64
CA ALA A 41 -1.55 -6.97 8.69
C ALA A 41 -2.84 -7.07 9.53
N ARG A 42 -3.95 -7.56 8.97
CA ARG A 42 -5.17 -7.85 9.75
C ARG A 42 -5.03 -9.08 10.65
N PHE A 43 -4.17 -10.04 10.28
CA PHE A 43 -3.92 -11.28 11.03
C PHE A 43 -2.65 -11.23 11.89
N GLN A 44 -1.71 -10.31 11.63
CA GLN A 44 -0.50 -10.15 12.44
C GLN A 44 -0.84 -9.53 13.79
N VAL A 45 -0.97 -10.42 14.76
CA VAL A 45 -0.94 -10.16 16.19
C VAL A 45 0.52 -10.17 16.63
N ALA A 46 1.06 -9.01 17.01
CA ALA A 46 2.26 -8.94 17.83
C ALA A 46 1.87 -8.40 19.22
N GLY A 47 1.32 -9.28 20.07
CA GLY A 47 0.99 -8.95 21.46
C GLY A 47 -0.25 -9.70 22.01
N PRO A 48 -0.33 -9.98 23.32
CA PRO A 48 -1.16 -11.06 23.87
C PRO A 48 -2.67 -10.79 24.02
N ALA A 49 -3.18 -9.60 23.69
CA ALA A 49 -4.59 -9.27 24.00
C ALA A 49 -5.17 -8.13 23.15
N SER A 50 -5.35 -8.33 21.84
CA SER A 50 -6.18 -7.39 21.07
C SER A 50 -6.94 -8.06 19.93
N VAL A 51 -8.20 -7.67 19.78
CA VAL A 51 -9.13 -8.09 18.72
C VAL A 51 -8.53 -7.76 17.34
N PRO A 52 -8.69 -8.63 16.32
CA PRO A 52 -8.27 -8.35 14.95
C PRO A 52 -8.85 -7.02 14.43
N LEU A 53 -8.05 -6.21 13.72
CA LEU A 53 -8.53 -4.95 13.12
C LEU A 53 -9.69 -5.14 12.13
N ALA A 54 -9.89 -6.37 11.62
CA ALA A 54 -11.02 -6.75 10.78
C ALA A 54 -12.36 -6.78 11.54
N GLU A 55 -12.35 -6.89 12.87
CA GLU A 55 -13.54 -6.91 13.74
C GLU A 55 -13.78 -5.54 14.39
N ALA A 56 -12.90 -4.55 14.16
CA ALA A 56 -13.07 -3.20 14.65
C ALA A 56 -14.18 -2.50 13.85
N SER A 57 -15.29 -2.17 14.52
CA SER A 57 -16.37 -1.39 13.90
C SER A 57 -15.89 0.00 13.52
N PHE A 58 -16.00 0.33 12.23
CA PHE A 58 -15.70 1.67 11.73
C PHE A 58 -16.87 2.61 12.07
N PRO A 59 -16.61 3.83 12.57
CA PRO A 59 -17.63 4.86 12.69
C PRO A 59 -18.27 5.16 11.33
N GLU A 60 -19.49 5.68 11.36
CA GLU A 60 -20.11 6.25 10.16
C GLU A 60 -19.34 7.49 9.71
N GLY A 61 -19.12 7.62 8.41
CA GLY A 61 -18.39 8.75 7.85
C GLY A 61 -17.98 8.54 6.39
N TYR A 62 -16.88 9.18 6.00
CA TYR A 62 -16.32 9.05 4.67
C TYR A 62 -14.80 8.82 4.74
N SER A 63 -14.26 8.20 3.72
CA SER A 63 -12.82 8.06 3.51
C SER A 63 -12.40 8.50 2.11
N GLY A 64 -11.21 9.07 2.02
CA GLY A 64 -10.50 9.30 0.76
C GLY A 64 -9.39 8.27 0.64
N TYR A 65 -9.42 7.46 -0.42
CA TYR A 65 -8.41 6.46 -0.73
C TYR A 65 -7.62 6.89 -1.97
N GLY A 66 -6.30 6.87 -1.87
CA GLY A 66 -5.38 7.08 -2.98
C GLY A 66 -4.44 5.91 -3.14
N GLU A 67 -4.18 5.50 -4.36
CA GLU A 67 -3.21 4.45 -4.70
C GLU A 67 -2.35 4.90 -5.86
N VAL A 68 -1.06 4.59 -5.78
CA VAL A 68 -0.11 4.74 -6.87
C VAL A 68 0.70 3.46 -6.99
N ILE A 69 0.74 2.89 -8.18
CA ILE A 69 1.59 1.79 -8.58
C ILE A 69 2.46 2.28 -9.72
N LEU A 70 3.77 2.19 -9.55
CA LEU A 70 4.77 2.62 -10.52
C LEU A 70 5.75 1.47 -10.75
N SER A 71 5.84 1.03 -11.99
CA SER A 71 6.87 0.13 -12.47
C SER A 71 7.73 0.88 -13.48
N TRP A 72 9.05 0.90 -13.26
CA TRP A 72 9.99 1.59 -14.11
C TRP A 72 11.10 0.64 -14.54
N ASP A 73 11.18 0.37 -15.84
CA ASP A 73 12.25 -0.37 -16.49
C ASP A 73 13.25 0.58 -17.22
N ALA A 74 14.54 0.31 -17.08
CA ALA A 74 15.66 0.95 -17.79
C ALA A 74 16.10 2.37 -17.38
N VAL A 75 16.69 2.52 -16.19
CA VAL A 75 17.61 3.64 -15.90
C VAL A 75 18.99 3.37 -16.52
N ARG A 76 19.33 4.02 -17.66
CA ARG A 76 20.73 4.07 -18.15
C ARG A 76 21.52 5.14 -17.40
N LEU A 77 21.92 4.84 -16.17
CA LEU A 77 23.04 5.57 -15.55
C LEU A 77 24.33 4.98 -16.11
N ARG A 78 25.07 5.82 -16.83
CA ARG A 78 26.37 5.74 -17.54
C ARG A 78 27.34 4.54 -17.31
N SER A 79 27.16 3.67 -16.31
CA SER A 79 27.93 2.42 -16.13
C SER A 79 27.20 1.21 -15.51
N MET A 80 25.89 1.26 -15.20
CA MET A 80 25.18 0.09 -14.61
C MET A 80 24.06 -0.48 -15.50
N ARG A 81 24.04 -1.83 -15.60
CA ARG A 81 23.02 -2.68 -16.27
C ARG A 81 21.60 -2.33 -15.80
N GLN A 82 20.62 -2.56 -16.70
CA GLN A 82 19.17 -2.47 -16.50
C GLN A 82 18.73 -2.72 -15.05
N ARG A 83 18.06 -1.72 -14.47
CA ARG A 83 17.38 -1.83 -13.18
C ARG A 83 15.89 -1.72 -13.42
N HIS A 84 15.13 -2.59 -12.76
CA HIS A 84 13.68 -2.48 -12.69
C HIS A 84 13.31 -2.02 -11.28
N LEU A 85 12.56 -0.93 -11.19
CA LEU A 85 12.04 -0.39 -9.94
C LEU A 85 10.53 -0.60 -9.92
N PHE A 86 10.02 -1.13 -8.82
CA PHE A 86 8.61 -1.19 -8.53
C PHE A 86 8.32 -0.40 -7.25
N LEU A 87 7.24 0.35 -7.26
CA LEU A 87 6.70 1.10 -6.12
C LEU A 87 5.19 0.87 -6.10
N SER A 88 4.66 0.51 -4.94
CA SER A 88 3.23 0.61 -4.63
C SER A 88 3.05 1.44 -3.37
N LEU A 89 2.05 2.32 -3.37
CA LEU A 89 1.69 3.13 -2.21
C LEU A 89 0.17 3.32 -2.21
N GLY A 90 -0.48 2.89 -1.13
CA GLY A 90 -1.88 3.12 -0.84
C GLY A 90 -2.02 3.94 0.44
N VAL A 91 -2.92 4.91 0.42
CA VAL A 91 -3.26 5.76 1.58
C VAL A 91 -4.77 5.86 1.68
N GLU A 92 -5.31 5.69 2.87
CA GLU A 92 -6.73 5.95 3.18
C GLU A 92 -6.84 6.90 4.37
N ALA A 93 -7.44 8.06 4.16
CA ALA A 93 -7.71 9.03 5.22
C ALA A 93 -9.22 9.05 5.52
N PHE A 94 -9.56 8.94 6.80
CA PHE A 94 -10.94 8.87 7.27
C PHE A 94 -11.37 10.19 7.92
N SER A 95 -12.66 10.50 7.82
CA SER A 95 -13.24 11.75 8.33
C SER A 95 -13.12 11.94 9.85
N TRP A 96 -12.88 10.87 10.61
CA TRP A 96 -12.68 10.89 12.07
C TRP A 96 -11.21 10.90 12.49
N GLY A 97 -10.29 11.26 11.58
CA GLY A 97 -8.88 11.50 11.87
C GLY A 97 -7.98 10.25 11.88
N ARG A 98 -8.52 9.10 11.46
CA ARG A 98 -7.71 7.89 11.20
C ARG A 98 -7.05 7.98 9.84
N VAL A 99 -5.81 7.49 9.72
CA VAL A 99 -5.11 7.29 8.46
C VAL A 99 -4.51 5.89 8.42
N ASP A 100 -4.71 5.20 7.30
CA ASP A 100 -4.10 3.91 6.99
C ASP A 100 -3.18 4.07 5.77
N VAL A 101 -1.98 3.50 5.81
CA VAL A 101 -0.96 3.56 4.77
C VAL A 101 -0.39 2.17 4.54
N ASP A 102 -0.21 1.79 3.29
CA ASP A 102 0.49 0.58 2.87
C ASP A 102 1.42 0.95 1.72
N GLY A 103 2.67 0.49 1.76
CA GLY A 103 3.61 0.80 0.70
C GLY A 103 4.71 -0.23 0.58
N ARG A 104 5.14 -0.48 -0.66
CA ARG A 104 6.23 -1.39 -0.98
C ARG A 104 7.09 -0.80 -2.07
N VAL A 105 8.40 -0.94 -1.92
CA VAL A 105 9.39 -0.64 -2.95
C VAL A 105 10.16 -1.91 -3.23
N GLU A 106 10.39 -2.20 -4.50
CA GLU A 106 11.24 -3.30 -4.95
C GLU A 106 12.20 -2.82 -6.03
N ALA A 107 13.45 -3.27 -5.93
CA ALA A 107 14.50 -3.01 -6.91
C ALA A 107 15.06 -4.35 -7.39
N GLN A 108 15.01 -4.58 -8.70
CA GLN A 108 15.62 -5.73 -9.34
C GLN A 108 16.93 -5.30 -10.01
N LEU A 109 18.00 -5.99 -9.64
CA LEU A 109 19.38 -5.73 -10.01
C LEU A 109 19.88 -6.88 -10.91
N PHE A 110 21.02 -6.67 -11.59
CA PHE A 110 21.70 -7.70 -12.39
C PHE A 110 20.81 -8.45 -13.38
N HIS A 111 20.08 -7.76 -14.27
CA HIS A 111 19.17 -8.44 -15.22
C HIS A 111 18.02 -9.20 -14.55
N ARG A 112 17.63 -8.78 -13.33
CA ARG A 112 16.56 -9.35 -12.51
C ARG A 112 16.95 -10.65 -11.79
N ASP A 113 18.24 -10.98 -11.74
CA ASP A 113 18.77 -12.12 -10.98
C ASP A 113 18.75 -11.88 -9.47
N PHE A 114 18.66 -10.63 -9.03
CA PHE A 114 18.55 -10.28 -7.61
C PHE A 114 17.44 -9.26 -7.40
N SER A 115 16.52 -9.51 -6.47
CA SER A 115 15.52 -8.52 -6.06
C SER A 115 15.65 -8.19 -4.58
N LEU A 116 15.55 -6.90 -4.28
CA LEU A 116 15.47 -6.38 -2.92
C LEU A 116 14.18 -5.60 -2.79
N SER A 117 13.40 -5.89 -1.75
CA SER A 117 12.14 -5.23 -1.48
C SER A 117 12.05 -4.79 -0.03
N VAL A 118 11.37 -3.68 0.19
CA VAL A 118 11.07 -3.11 1.49
C VAL A 118 9.61 -2.71 1.49
N GLY A 119 8.86 -3.19 2.48
CA GLY A 119 7.46 -2.87 2.70
C GLY A 119 7.25 -2.15 4.02
N GLY A 120 6.21 -1.35 4.10
CA GLY A 120 5.81 -0.62 5.28
C GLY A 120 4.30 -0.46 5.33
N LEU A 121 3.71 -0.70 6.49
CA LEU A 121 2.29 -0.56 6.72
C LEU A 121 2.05 0.18 8.02
N ALA A 122 1.13 1.14 8.00
CA ALA A 122 0.67 1.90 9.14
C ALA A 122 -0.85 1.84 9.18
N MET A 123 -1.44 1.30 10.24
CA MET A 123 -2.88 1.17 10.39
C MET A 123 -3.34 1.94 11.62
N GLY A 124 -4.39 2.74 11.49
CA GLY A 124 -4.94 3.47 12.62
C GLY A 124 -4.12 4.70 13.01
N ALA A 125 -3.24 5.22 12.15
CA ALA A 125 -2.46 6.41 12.47
C ALA A 125 -3.42 7.59 12.81
N GLY A 126 -3.09 8.35 13.85
CA GLY A 126 -3.98 9.38 14.39
C GLY A 126 -5.02 8.88 15.41
N GLN A 127 -5.05 7.58 15.72
CA GLN A 127 -5.91 7.00 16.76
C GLN A 127 -5.09 6.32 17.88
N PRO A 128 -5.63 6.25 19.11
CA PRO A 128 -5.06 5.40 20.16
C PRO A 128 -5.16 3.93 19.72
N GLY A 129 -4.01 3.30 19.44
CA GLY A 129 -3.94 1.94 18.91
C GLY A 129 -3.38 1.80 17.49
N ALA A 130 -2.75 2.86 16.96
CA ALA A 130 -2.01 2.80 15.71
C ALA A 130 -0.96 1.66 15.72
N ARG A 131 -0.85 0.94 14.60
CA ARG A 131 0.07 -0.21 14.42
C ARG A 131 0.94 0.03 13.20
N TYR A 132 2.20 -0.34 13.32
CA TYR A 132 3.20 -0.19 12.27
C TYR A 132 3.89 -1.52 12.02
N LEU A 133 4.10 -1.85 10.75
CA LEU A 133 4.85 -3.01 10.30
C LEU A 133 5.86 -2.55 9.26
N VAL A 134 7.08 -3.05 9.36
CA VAL A 134 8.12 -2.88 8.34
C VAL A 134 8.65 -4.25 7.99
N SER A 135 8.75 -4.52 6.69
CA SER A 135 9.25 -5.78 6.16
C SER A 135 10.36 -5.52 5.13
N GLY A 136 11.29 -6.45 5.05
CA GLY A 136 12.36 -6.43 4.06
C GLY A 136 12.54 -7.85 3.52
N GLU A 137 12.72 -7.96 2.22
CA GLU A 137 12.88 -9.24 1.55
C GLU A 137 13.94 -9.13 0.45
N ALA A 138 14.83 -10.12 0.38
CA ALA A 138 15.82 -10.25 -0.68
C ALA A 138 15.65 -11.63 -1.34
N ARG A 139 15.66 -11.68 -2.67
CA ARG A 139 15.58 -12.90 -3.48
C ARG A 139 16.73 -12.92 -4.48
N TRP A 140 17.28 -14.11 -4.73
CA TRP A 140 18.39 -14.36 -5.65
C TRP A 140 18.28 -15.75 -6.28
#